data_AF-A0A212J591-F1
#
_entry.id   AF-A0A212J591-F1
#
_cell.length_a   1.000
_cell.length_b   1.000
_cell.length_c   1.000
_cell.angle_alpha   90.00
_cell.angle_beta   90.00
_cell.angle_gamma   90.00
#
_symmetry.space_group_name_H-M   'P 1'
#
loop_
_entity.id
_entity.type
_entity.pdbx_description
1 polymer ?
#
loop_
_entity_poly.entity_id
_entity_poly.type
_entity_poly.pdbx_seq_one_letter_code
_entity_poly.pdbx_strand_id
1 'polypeptide(L)' 'MAQVLFEMVRVGNAVKVTAIDPSSGTEAVVVGSASLSRYSLEQAALRKLERLLAKLREGR' A
#
# COMPACT_ATOMS: atom_id res chain seq x y z
N MET A 1 -1.59 -0.61 -17.40
CA MET A 1 -1.26 -0.26 -16.00
C MET A 1 -2.28 -0.96 -15.11
N ALA A 2 -1.87 -1.84 -14.20
CA ALA A 2 -2.80 -2.39 -13.20
C ALA A 2 -3.20 -1.24 -12.26
N GLN A 3 -4.50 -1.02 -12.10
CA GLN A 3 -5.00 0.03 -11.22
C GLN A 3 -4.87 -0.45 -9.78
N VAL A 4 -3.97 0.16 -9.02
CA VAL A 4 -3.83 -0.09 -7.57
C VAL A 4 -4.91 0.70 -6.83
N LEU A 5 -5.62 0.03 -5.92
CA LEU A 5 -6.60 0.67 -5.04
C LEU A 5 -5.95 1.02 -3.70
N PHE A 6 -6.34 2.16 -3.12
CA PHE A 6 -5.84 2.59 -1.81
C PHE A 6 -6.99 2.78 -0.82
N GLU A 7 -6.92 2.08 0.31
CA GLU A 7 -7.74 2.35 1.49
C GLU A 7 -6.92 3.12 2.53
N MET A 8 -7.51 4.14 3.16
CA MET A 8 -6.85 4.92 4.21
C MET A 8 -7.77 5.07 5.42
N VAL A 9 -7.26 4.70 6.60
CA VAL A 9 -7.98 4.80 7.87
C VAL A 9 -7.12 5.58 8.87
N ARG A 10 -7.61 6.74 9.32
CA ARG A 10 -6.94 7.54 10.36
C ARG A 10 -7.27 7.00 11.74
N VAL A 11 -6.26 6.81 12.57
CA VAL A 11 -6.36 6.43 13.97
C VAL A 11 -5.48 7.39 14.78
N GLY A 12 -6.09 8.41 15.38
CA GLY A 12 -5.37 9.46 16.10
C GLY A 12 -4.37 10.23 15.22
N ASN A 13 -3.09 10.16 15.61
CA ASN A 13 -1.96 10.77 14.89
C ASN A 13 -1.33 9.85 13.83
N ALA A 14 -1.90 8.68 13.59
CA ALA A 14 -1.45 7.72 12.58
C ALA A 14 -2.50 7.51 11.49
N VAL A 15 -2.05 7.08 10.31
CA VAL A 15 -2.91 6.66 9.19
C VAL A 15 -2.45 5.29 8.73
N LYS A 16 -3.35 4.31 8.79
CA LYS A 16 -3.20 3.01 8.14
C LYS A 16 -3.55 3.18 6.67
N VAL A 17 -2.66 2.74 5.77
CA VAL A 17 -2.89 2.75 4.32
C VAL A 17 -2.72 1.34 3.78
N THR A 18 -3.71 0.86 3.05
CA THR A 18 -3.70 -0.43 2.36
C THR A 18 -3.62 -0.18 0.86
N ALA A 19 -2.56 -0.63 0.19
CA ALA A 19 -2.48 -0.70 -1.26
C ALA A 19 -2.89 -2.09 -1.73
N ILE A 20 -3.78 -2.18 -2.71
CA ILE A 20 -4.41 -3.42 -3.17
C ILE A 20 -4.17 -3.56 -4.68
N ASP A 21 -3.56 -4.67 -5.10
CA ASP A 21 -3.56 -5.08 -6.50
C ASP A 21 -4.75 -6.01 -6.76
N PRO A 22 -5.80 -5.56 -7.46
CA PRO A 22 -7.01 -6.36 -7.68
C PRO A 22 -6.77 -7.56 -8.59
N SER A 23 -5.69 -7.57 -9.38
CA SER A 23 -5.40 -8.66 -10.31
C SER A 23 -4.85 -9.91 -9.61
N SER A 24 -4.00 -9.75 -8.60
CA SER A 24 -3.47 -10.85 -7.79
C SER A 24 -4.22 -11.04 -6.46
N GLY A 25 -5.00 -10.06 -6.02
CA GLY A 25 -5.56 -10.02 -4.66
C GLY A 25 -4.52 -9.70 -3.59
N THR A 26 -3.32 -9.27 -3.96
CA THR A 26 -2.25 -8.93 -3.01
C THR A 26 -2.51 -7.59 -2.35
N GLU A 27 -2.38 -7.55 -1.03
CA GLU A 27 -2.54 -6.34 -0.24
C GLU A 27 -1.26 -5.99 0.53
N ALA A 28 -0.96 -4.69 0.61
CA ALA A 28 0.15 -4.16 1.37
C ALA A 28 -0.29 -3.04 2.31
N VAL A 29 -0.16 -3.29 3.61
CA VAL A 29 -0.50 -2.32 4.65
C VAL A 29 0.75 -1.58 5.13
N VAL A 30 0.68 -0.26 5.25
CA VAL A 30 1.65 0.59 5.94
C VAL A 30 0.95 1.47 6.96
N VAL A 31 1.67 1.92 7.98
CA VAL A 31 1.18 2.93 8.94
C VAL A 31 2.17 4.09 8.91
N GLY A 32 1.65 5.31 8.74
CA GLY A 32 2.46 6.53 8.71
C GLY A 32 1.84 7.64 9.55
N SER A 33 2.59 8.73 9.74
CA SER A 33 2.09 9.91 10.46
C SER A 33 0.91 10.55 9.72
N ALA A 34 -0.11 10.97 10.45
CA ALA A 34 -1.24 11.74 9.92
C ALA A 34 -0.85 13.15 9.44
N SER A 35 0.38 13.61 9.75
CA SER A 35 0.92 14.87 9.21
C SER A 35 1.52 14.73 7.81
N LEU A 36 1.71 13.51 7.30
CA LEU A 36 2.23 13.28 5.96
C LEU A 36 1.14 13.49 4.90
N SER A 37 1.56 13.88 3.70
CA SER A 37 0.64 14.01 2.57
C SER A 37 0.05 12.65 2.18
N ARG A 38 -1.18 12.67 1.63
CA ARG A 38 -1.84 11.50 1.06
C ARG A 38 -0.93 10.78 0.06
N TYR A 39 -0.33 11.52 -0.85
CA TYR A 39 0.60 10.99 -1.85
C TYR A 39 1.79 10.27 -1.20
N SER A 40 2.43 10.87 -0.19
CA SER A 40 3.56 10.25 0.50
C SER A 40 3.20 8.90 1.14
N LEU A 41 2.01 8.83 1.77
CA LEU A 41 1.50 7.62 2.40
C LEU A 41 1.14 6.55 1.36
N GLU A 42 0.46 6.92 0.27
CA GLU A 42 0.15 6.01 -0.85
C GLU A 42 1.41 5.47 -1.50
N GLN A 43 2.41 6.31 -1.75
CA GLN A 43 3.69 5.89 -2.33
C GLN A 43 4.44 4.91 -1.43
N ALA A 44 4.36 5.07 -0.10
CA ALA A 44 4.94 4.10 0.82
C ALA A 44 4.22 2.74 0.75
N ALA A 45 2.88 2.75 0.65
CA ALA A 45 2.07 1.54 0.48
C ALA A 45 2.34 0.86 -0.87
N LEU A 46 2.41 1.63 -1.96
CA LEU A 46 2.71 1.16 -3.31
C LEU A 46 4.07 0.45 -3.36
N ARG A 47 5.14 1.09 -2.85
CA ARG A 47 6.47 0.46 -2.80
C ARG A 47 6.50 -0.82 -1.98
N LYS A 48 5.63 -0.97 -0.98
CA LYS A 48 5.50 -2.23 -0.24
C LYS A 48 4.77 -3.28 -1.09
N LEU A 49 3.70 -2.90 -1.78
CA LEU A 49 2.95 -3.78 -2.68
C LEU A 49 3.85 -4.30 -3.82
N GLU A 50 4.60 -3.42 -4.48
CA GLU A 50 5.52 -3.79 -5.57
C GLU A 50 6.55 -4.83 -5.12
N ARG A 51 7.10 -4.69 -3.90
CA ARG A 51 8.02 -5.67 -3.32
C ARG A 51 7.36 -7.01 -3.02
N LEU A 52 6.10 -7.02 -2.57
CA LEU A 52 5.37 -8.27 -2.33
C LEU A 52 5.07 -8.98 -3.66
N LEU A 53 4.62 -8.23 -4.66
CA LEU A 53 4.35 -8.76 -6.01
C LEU A 53 5.63 -9.31 -6.66
N ALA A 54 6.78 -8.63 -6.51
CA ALA A 54 8.05 -9.14 -6.99
C ALA A 54 8.40 -10.49 -6.33
N LYS A 55 8.29 -10.60 -5.00
CA LYS A 55 8.53 -11.85 -4.28
C LYS A 55 7.59 -12.98 -4.71
N LEU A 56 6.32 -12.69 -4.96
CA LEU A 56 5.35 -13.68 -5.44
C LEU A 56 5.69 -14.20 -6.85
N ARG A 57 6.33 -13.36 -7.68
CA ARG A 57 6.79 -13.75 -9.02
C ARG A 57 8.08 -14.56 -8.97
N GLU A 58 8.96 -14.30 -8.00
CA GLU A 58 10.22 -15.03 -7.79
C GLU A 58 10.02 -16.39 -7.11
N GLY A 59 8.96 -16.55 -6.30
CA GLY A 59 8.61 -17.80 -5.61
C GLY A 59 7.67 -18.73 -6.38
N ARG A 60 7.39 -18.46 -7.66
CA ARG A 60 6.67 -19.33 -8.60
C ARG A 60 7.65 -19.93 -9.60
#